data_AF-A0A151MCL5-F1
#
_entry.id   AF-A0A151MCL5-F1
#
_cell.length_a   1.000
_cell.length_b   1.000
_cell.length_c   1.000
_cell.angle_alpha   90.00
_cell.angle_beta   90.00
_cell.angle_gamma   90.00
#
_symmetry.space_group_name_H-M   'P 1'
#
loop_
_entity.id
_entity.type
_entity.pdbx_description
1 polymer ?
#
loop_
_entity_poly.entity_id
_entity_poly.type
_entity_poly.pdbx_seq_one_letter_code
_entity_poly.pdbx_strand_id
1 'polypeptide(L)'
;MLLSRAPILAATVCLLLLCPAATATSRGAPLPQPPPVPHTTWEDYEDDTATPTTPRLGPPSRCDYQPCRHLQPSCAELRQASACLCPGLSGASEPPDPPRLLEAVVAAGGASLHWCAPPSTVLRYRLLAWPPHGPPLASPPLNASFRRATLGPLAPGTRYRLCVVAENAAGASFQHDDAAAPGGPCRAVDTPLGPQPLLYATLGVAALLGGLGTSALVWRWARHRRPWGRSARTGSRDNILESGAGLAGATNSAYGKEEDL
;
A
#
# COMPACT_ATOMS: atom_id res chain seq x y z
N MET A 1 33.96 -13.97 -25.82
CA MET A 1 34.58 -14.51 -24.59
C MET A 1 33.64 -14.24 -23.43
N LEU A 2 32.85 -15.26 -23.06
CA LEU A 2 32.05 -15.30 -21.85
C LEU A 2 32.94 -15.72 -20.69
N LEU A 3 32.96 -14.95 -19.59
CA LEU A 3 33.34 -15.39 -18.24
C LEU A 3 32.87 -14.26 -17.29
N SER A 4 32.25 -14.48 -16.14
CA SER A 4 31.77 -15.68 -15.47
C SER A 4 30.79 -15.18 -14.41
N ARG A 5 29.60 -15.78 -14.34
CA ARG A 5 28.66 -15.64 -13.22
C ARG A 5 29.15 -16.55 -12.09
N ALA A 6 29.21 -16.05 -10.87
CA ALA A 6 29.36 -16.88 -9.66
C ALA A 6 28.07 -16.81 -8.83
N PRO A 7 27.33 -17.92 -8.68
CA PRO A 7 26.31 -18.10 -7.66
C PRO A 7 26.85 -19.00 -6.54
N ILE A 8 26.76 -18.57 -5.27
CA ILE A 8 26.97 -19.46 -4.13
C ILE A 8 25.60 -19.81 -3.55
N LEU A 9 25.19 -21.03 -3.90
CA LEU A 9 24.13 -21.85 -3.34
C LEU A 9 24.32 -22.03 -1.82
N ALA A 10 23.24 -21.88 -1.07
CA ALA A 10 22.50 -22.98 -0.45
C ALA A 10 23.17 -23.61 0.79
N ALA A 11 22.71 -23.17 1.95
CA ALA A 11 22.63 -23.92 3.22
C ALA A 11 21.76 -23.01 4.10
N THR A 12 20.52 -23.33 4.47
CA THR A 12 20.15 -24.43 5.36
C THR A 12 18.62 -24.56 5.33
N VAL A 13 18.10 -25.49 4.53
CA VAL A 13 16.74 -26.03 4.65
C VAL A 13 16.91 -27.52 4.86
N CYS A 14 16.93 -27.97 6.12
CA CYS A 14 16.78 -29.38 6.48
C CYS A 14 16.52 -29.48 7.98
N LEU A 15 15.25 -29.45 8.39
CA LEU A 15 14.83 -30.08 9.65
C LEU A 15 13.34 -30.48 9.53
N LEU A 16 13.10 -31.46 8.66
CA LEU A 16 11.92 -32.31 8.72
C LEU A 16 12.44 -33.75 8.76
N LEU A 17 11.68 -34.61 9.42
CA LEU A 17 11.86 -36.06 9.64
C LEU A 17 12.37 -36.39 11.04
N LEU A 18 11.44 -36.83 11.91
CA LEU A 18 11.53 -38.05 12.72
C LEU A 18 10.30 -38.12 13.65
N CYS A 19 9.26 -38.85 13.24
CA CYS A 19 8.32 -39.50 14.16
C CYS A 19 8.01 -40.89 13.59
N PRO A 20 8.46 -41.98 14.25
CA PRO A 20 8.20 -43.33 13.78
C PRO A 20 6.76 -43.72 14.07
N ALA A 21 6.15 -44.41 13.11
CA ALA A 21 4.88 -45.08 13.24
C ALA A 21 4.97 -46.13 14.36
N ALA A 22 4.18 -45.95 15.41
CA ALA A 22 3.93 -46.97 16.42
C ALA A 22 2.70 -47.76 16.00
N THR A 23 2.93 -49.06 15.85
CA THR A 23 2.04 -50.11 15.37
C THR A 23 0.85 -50.35 16.30
N ALA A 24 -0.33 -50.46 15.68
CA ALA A 24 -1.54 -50.96 16.33
C ALA A 24 -1.33 -52.40 16.78
N THR A 25 -1.30 -52.64 18.09
CA THR A 25 -1.39 -53.99 18.67
C THR A 25 -2.85 -54.29 18.98
N SER A 26 -3.46 -55.05 18.09
CA SER A 26 -4.71 -55.78 18.32
C SER A 26 -4.44 -56.89 19.35
N ARG A 27 -5.13 -56.86 20.49
CA ARG A 27 -5.30 -58.02 21.37
C ARG A 27 -6.79 -58.22 21.61
N GLY A 28 -7.29 -59.34 21.11
CA GLY A 28 -8.66 -59.80 21.28
C GLY A 28 -9.00 -60.03 22.75
N ALA A 29 -10.16 -59.55 23.16
CA ALA A 29 -10.79 -59.91 24.42
C ALA A 29 -11.75 -61.09 24.20
N PRO A 30 -11.80 -62.09 25.10
CA PRO A 30 -12.68 -63.25 24.96
C PRO A 30 -14.15 -62.93 25.25
N LEU A 31 -15.05 -63.59 24.53
CA LEU A 31 -16.49 -63.61 24.78
C LEU A 31 -16.83 -64.28 26.14
N PRO A 32 -17.65 -63.66 27.01
CA PRO A 32 -18.28 -64.35 28.11
C PRO A 32 -19.58 -65.04 27.66
N GLN A 33 -19.77 -66.29 28.09
CA GLN A 33 -20.96 -67.11 27.90
C GLN A 33 -22.15 -66.64 28.76
N PRO A 34 -23.41 -66.97 28.40
CA PRO A 34 -24.60 -66.49 29.09
C PRO A 34 -24.95 -67.32 30.35
N PRO A 35 -25.33 -66.69 31.47
CA PRO A 35 -26.00 -67.36 32.59
C PRO A 35 -27.55 -67.33 32.44
N PRO A 36 -28.27 -68.20 33.18
CA PRO A 36 -29.60 -68.70 32.81
C PRO A 36 -30.74 -67.73 33.16
N VAL A 37 -31.79 -67.77 32.34
CA VAL A 37 -33.06 -67.04 32.48
C VAL A 37 -33.90 -67.56 33.66
N PRO A 38 -34.31 -66.68 34.59
CA PRO A 38 -35.52 -66.85 35.38
C PRO A 38 -36.70 -66.18 34.67
N HIS A 39 -37.77 -66.94 34.60
CA HIS A 39 -39.00 -66.68 33.90
C HIS A 39 -39.91 -65.76 34.71
N THR A 40 -40.47 -64.78 34.00
CA THR A 40 -41.78 -64.14 34.18
C THR A 40 -42.06 -63.37 35.46
N THR A 41 -42.21 -62.05 35.31
CA THR A 41 -43.54 -61.45 35.44
C THR A 41 -43.64 -60.27 34.47
N TRP A 42 -44.68 -60.29 33.66
CA TRP A 42 -44.97 -59.30 32.63
C TRP A 42 -45.60 -58.08 33.29
N GLU A 43 -44.90 -56.95 33.27
CA GLU A 43 -45.52 -55.64 33.40
C GLU A 43 -45.18 -54.84 32.14
N ASP A 44 -46.26 -54.31 31.57
CA ASP A 44 -46.41 -53.53 30.36
C ASP A 44 -45.28 -52.50 30.17
N TYR A 45 -44.38 -52.77 29.22
CA TYR A 45 -43.48 -51.76 28.68
C TYR A 45 -43.99 -51.42 27.29
N GLU A 46 -44.61 -50.24 27.20
CA GLU A 46 -44.95 -49.62 25.93
C GLU A 46 -43.73 -49.62 25.00
N ASP A 47 -44.01 -49.96 23.74
CA ASP A 47 -43.09 -49.84 22.62
C ASP A 47 -42.57 -48.40 22.55
N ASP A 48 -41.42 -48.14 23.17
CA ASP A 48 -40.60 -46.96 22.88
C ASP A 48 -40.03 -47.15 21.47
N THR A 49 -40.89 -46.96 20.47
CA THR A 49 -40.48 -46.58 19.13
C THR A 49 -39.76 -45.24 19.30
N ALA A 50 -38.44 -45.31 19.48
CA ALA A 50 -37.54 -44.18 19.52
C ALA A 50 -37.69 -43.41 18.19
N THR A 51 -38.64 -42.49 18.20
CA THR A 51 -38.76 -41.46 17.19
C THR A 51 -37.42 -40.73 17.21
N PRO A 52 -36.72 -40.58 16.06
CA PRO A 52 -35.47 -39.82 16.05
C PRO A 52 -35.80 -38.46 16.66
N THR A 53 -35.20 -38.17 17.81
CA THR A 53 -35.41 -36.90 18.49
C THR A 53 -34.88 -35.83 17.55
N THR A 54 -35.79 -35.24 16.77
CA THR A 54 -35.51 -34.03 16.01
C THR A 54 -34.93 -33.05 17.03
N PRO A 55 -33.69 -32.56 16.86
CA PRO A 55 -33.12 -31.58 17.77
C PRO A 55 -34.15 -30.48 17.90
N ARG A 56 -34.63 -30.23 19.13
CA ARG A 56 -35.65 -29.24 19.41
C ARG A 56 -35.07 -27.89 18.95
N LEU A 57 -35.37 -27.48 17.73
CA LEU A 57 -34.93 -26.22 17.17
C LEU A 57 -35.56 -25.15 18.05
N GLY A 58 -34.78 -24.59 18.97
CA GLY A 58 -35.11 -23.30 19.55
C GLY A 58 -35.35 -22.29 18.41
N PRO A 59 -36.08 -21.20 18.67
CA PRO A 59 -36.28 -20.16 17.66
C PRO A 59 -34.91 -19.78 17.06
N PRO A 60 -34.81 -19.68 15.72
CA PRO A 60 -33.51 -19.52 15.06
C PRO A 60 -32.85 -18.24 15.58
N SER A 61 -31.69 -18.39 16.21
CA SER A 61 -30.93 -17.28 16.77
C SER A 61 -30.39 -16.39 15.66
N ARG A 62 -30.12 -15.11 15.96
CA ARG A 62 -29.44 -14.23 15.00
C ARG A 62 -28.04 -14.76 14.73
N CYS A 63 -27.59 -14.62 13.49
CA CYS A 63 -26.21 -14.93 13.15
C CYS A 63 -25.26 -14.02 13.93
N ASP A 64 -24.11 -14.54 14.37
CA ASP A 64 -23.01 -13.74 14.91
C ASP A 64 -22.31 -12.96 13.77
N TYR A 65 -23.05 -12.03 13.19
CA TYR A 65 -22.62 -11.18 12.10
C TYR A 65 -22.29 -9.78 12.64
N GLN A 66 -21.02 -9.40 12.58
CA GLN A 66 -20.56 -8.08 13.02
C GLN A 66 -20.38 -7.17 11.80
N PRO A 67 -21.23 -6.14 11.61
CA PRO A 67 -21.25 -5.36 10.38
C PRO A 67 -19.93 -4.66 10.04
N CYS A 68 -19.09 -4.36 11.01
CA CYS A 68 -17.84 -3.59 10.83
C CYS A 68 -16.58 -4.48 10.80
N ARG A 69 -16.72 -5.81 10.93
CA ARG A 69 -15.60 -6.74 10.98
C ARG A 69 -15.09 -7.09 9.59
N HIS A 70 -13.80 -6.82 9.36
CA HIS A 70 -13.13 -7.07 8.09
C HIS A 70 -12.88 -8.58 7.87
N LEU A 71 -13.08 -9.04 6.63
CA LEU A 71 -12.91 -10.44 6.19
C LEU A 71 -13.74 -11.45 6.98
N GLN A 72 -14.88 -11.02 7.53
CA GLN A 72 -15.85 -11.94 8.07
C GLN A 72 -16.57 -12.66 6.91
N PRO A 73 -16.92 -13.96 7.07
CA PRO A 73 -17.85 -14.63 6.15
C PRO A 73 -19.11 -13.81 5.95
N SER A 74 -19.66 -13.84 4.73
CA SER A 74 -20.92 -13.16 4.45
C SER A 74 -22.03 -13.74 5.33
N CYS A 75 -23.03 -12.91 5.63
CA CYS A 75 -24.14 -13.41 6.44
C CYS A 75 -24.86 -14.59 5.74
N ALA A 76 -24.93 -14.58 4.41
CA ALA A 76 -25.50 -15.69 3.63
C ALA A 76 -24.78 -17.03 3.91
N GLU A 77 -23.45 -17.03 3.99
CA GLU A 77 -22.65 -18.21 4.33
C GLU A 77 -22.87 -18.64 5.79
N LEU A 78 -22.94 -17.69 6.74
CA LEU A 78 -23.20 -17.98 8.15
C LEU A 78 -24.57 -18.63 8.35
N ARG A 79 -25.60 -18.11 7.66
CA ARG A 79 -26.95 -18.70 7.63
C ARG A 79 -26.93 -20.12 7.07
N GLN A 80 -26.17 -20.37 6.01
CA GLN A 80 -26.09 -21.70 5.41
C GLN A 80 -25.39 -22.71 6.32
N ALA A 81 -24.40 -22.27 7.11
CA ALA A 81 -23.67 -23.13 8.04
C ALA A 81 -24.44 -23.45 9.33
N SER A 82 -25.26 -22.52 9.84
CA SER A 82 -25.86 -22.63 11.19
C SER A 82 -27.37 -22.41 11.25
N ALA A 83 -28.03 -22.25 10.10
CA ALA A 83 -29.47 -21.94 9.99
C ALA A 83 -29.92 -20.71 10.80
N CYS A 84 -29.00 -19.78 11.09
CA CYS A 84 -29.27 -18.57 11.85
C CYS A 84 -29.99 -17.50 11.01
N LEU A 85 -30.63 -16.54 11.68
CA LEU A 85 -31.27 -15.40 11.01
C LEU A 85 -30.28 -14.27 10.76
N CYS A 86 -30.11 -13.91 9.50
CA CYS A 86 -29.37 -12.73 9.07
C CYS A 86 -30.25 -11.48 9.05
N PRO A 87 -29.80 -10.35 9.61
CA PRO A 87 -30.45 -9.08 9.37
C PRO A 87 -30.20 -8.64 7.92
N GLY A 88 -31.23 -8.77 7.07
CA GLY A 88 -31.28 -8.20 5.73
C GLY A 88 -32.68 -7.64 5.53
N LEU A 89 -32.86 -6.36 5.86
CA LEU A 89 -34.18 -5.72 5.82
C LEU A 89 -34.60 -5.34 4.39
N SER A 90 -33.66 -5.27 3.45
CA SER A 90 -33.90 -5.05 2.02
C SER A 90 -33.54 -6.30 1.19
N GLY A 91 -34.46 -6.69 0.28
CA GLY A 91 -34.29 -7.84 -0.60
C GLY A 91 -33.21 -7.62 -1.67
N ALA A 92 -32.77 -8.70 -2.34
CA ALA A 92 -31.78 -8.61 -3.42
C ALA A 92 -32.28 -7.85 -4.66
N SER A 93 -33.59 -7.58 -4.74
CA SER A 93 -34.28 -6.81 -5.78
C SER A 93 -34.31 -5.30 -5.52
N GLU A 94 -33.77 -4.84 -4.39
CA GLU A 94 -33.70 -3.43 -4.03
C GLU A 94 -32.23 -3.00 -3.87
N PRO A 95 -31.84 -1.79 -4.34
CA PRO A 95 -30.50 -1.28 -4.13
C PRO A 95 -30.14 -1.27 -2.63
N PRO A 96 -28.87 -1.52 -2.26
CA PRO A 96 -28.48 -1.53 -0.85
C PRO A 96 -28.57 -0.14 -0.21
N ASP A 97 -28.82 -0.10 1.09
CA ASP A 97 -28.64 1.13 1.86
C ASP A 97 -27.15 1.55 1.87
N PRO A 98 -26.84 2.84 2.10
CA PRO A 98 -25.47 3.31 2.14
C PRO A 98 -24.68 2.68 3.31
N PRO A 99 -23.44 2.23 3.09
CA PRO A 99 -22.57 1.78 4.17
C PRO A 99 -22.20 2.95 5.10
N ARG A 100 -21.81 2.63 6.33
CA ARG A 100 -21.39 3.64 7.32
C ARG A 100 -19.87 3.71 7.35
N LEU A 101 -19.30 4.81 6.86
CA LEU A 101 -17.85 5.03 6.92
C LEU A 101 -17.46 5.43 8.34
N LEU A 102 -16.64 4.59 8.99
CA LEU A 102 -16.16 4.82 10.36
C LEU A 102 -14.91 5.70 10.35
N GLU A 103 -13.93 5.29 9.57
CA GLU A 103 -12.59 5.88 9.57
C GLU A 103 -12.03 5.98 8.15
N ALA A 104 -11.29 7.07 7.91
CA ALA A 104 -10.51 7.28 6.71
C ALA A 104 -9.12 7.79 7.12
N VAL A 105 -8.11 6.93 7.00
CA VAL A 105 -6.70 7.27 7.29
C VAL A 105 -6.03 7.67 5.99
N VAL A 106 -5.53 8.90 5.92
CA VAL A 106 -5.03 9.50 4.67
C VAL A 106 -3.51 9.67 4.70
N ALA A 107 -2.87 9.29 3.61
CA ALA A 107 -1.47 9.49 3.32
C ALA A 107 -1.30 10.30 2.03
N ALA A 108 -0.08 10.75 1.74
CA ALA A 108 0.18 11.62 0.58
C ALA A 108 -0.22 10.98 -0.76
N GLY A 109 -0.16 9.64 -0.86
CA GLY A 109 -0.44 8.91 -2.11
C GLY A 109 -1.70 8.04 -2.09
N GLY A 110 -2.49 8.06 -1.02
CA GLY A 110 -3.63 7.14 -0.88
C GLY A 110 -4.37 7.27 0.44
N ALA A 111 -5.48 6.55 0.56
CA ALA A 111 -6.29 6.53 1.76
C ALA A 111 -6.77 5.12 2.11
N SER A 112 -6.75 4.76 3.39
CA SER A 112 -7.34 3.52 3.91
C SER A 112 -8.69 3.84 4.55
N LEU A 113 -9.74 3.17 4.09
CA LEU A 113 -11.10 3.36 4.59
C LEU A 113 -11.52 2.15 5.41
N HIS A 114 -12.26 2.37 6.49
CA HIS A 114 -12.91 1.33 7.31
C HIS A 114 -14.39 1.64 7.50
N TRP A 115 -15.27 0.70 7.21
CA TRP A 115 -16.73 0.91 7.18
C TRP A 115 -17.51 -0.26 7.79
N CYS A 116 -18.77 -0.01 8.12
CA CYS A 116 -19.75 -1.04 8.47
C CYS A 116 -20.69 -1.33 7.30
N ALA A 117 -21.07 -2.59 7.15
CA ALA A 117 -22.09 -2.99 6.19
C ALA A 117 -23.47 -2.42 6.56
N PRO A 118 -24.26 -2.02 5.54
CA PRO A 118 -25.68 -1.72 5.73
C PRO A 118 -26.49 -2.99 6.04
N PRO A 119 -27.69 -2.87 6.62
CA PRO A 119 -28.62 -3.98 6.83
C PRO A 119 -29.33 -4.42 5.53
N SER A 120 -28.60 -4.51 4.42
CA SER A 120 -29.11 -4.82 3.08
C SER A 120 -28.33 -5.97 2.45
N THR A 121 -28.88 -6.58 1.40
CA THR A 121 -28.17 -7.60 0.63
C THR A 121 -27.05 -6.95 -0.20
N VAL A 122 -25.78 -7.22 0.11
CA VAL A 122 -24.61 -6.68 -0.60
C VAL A 122 -23.82 -7.80 -1.28
N LEU A 123 -23.47 -7.60 -2.55
CA LEU A 123 -22.60 -8.51 -3.32
C LEU A 123 -21.15 -8.02 -3.35
N ARG A 124 -20.93 -6.72 -3.47
CA ARG A 124 -19.60 -6.12 -3.57
C ARG A 124 -19.58 -4.69 -3.07
N TYR A 125 -18.39 -4.17 -2.80
CA TYR A 125 -18.16 -2.76 -2.51
C TYR A 125 -17.27 -2.12 -3.56
N ARG A 126 -17.41 -0.80 -3.73
CA ARG A 126 -16.42 0.03 -4.43
C ARG A 126 -16.07 1.25 -3.58
N LEU A 127 -14.82 1.66 -3.65
CA LEU A 127 -14.36 2.92 -3.07
C LEU A 127 -14.25 3.96 -4.17
N LEU A 128 -14.74 5.16 -3.91
CA LEU A 128 -14.64 6.29 -4.82
C LEU A 128 -13.88 7.44 -4.18
N ALA A 129 -13.02 8.11 -4.92
CA ALA A 129 -12.38 9.36 -4.53
C ALA A 129 -12.70 10.43 -5.56
N TRP A 130 -13.49 11.42 -5.16
CA TRP A 130 -13.80 12.58 -5.98
C TRP A 130 -12.76 13.68 -5.73
N PRO A 131 -11.90 14.02 -6.72
CA PRO A 131 -11.07 15.22 -6.65
C PRO A 131 -11.94 16.50 -6.77
N PRO A 132 -11.38 17.70 -6.52
CA PRO A 132 -12.10 18.96 -6.69
C PRO A 132 -12.49 19.21 -8.15
N HIS A 133 -11.69 18.69 -9.08
CA HIS A 133 -11.87 18.82 -10.52
C HIS A 133 -11.62 17.47 -11.19
N GLY A 134 -12.51 17.08 -12.10
CA GLY A 134 -12.39 15.85 -12.88
C GLY A 134 -13.24 14.69 -12.36
N PRO A 135 -13.12 13.52 -13.01
CA PRO A 135 -13.90 12.33 -12.67
C PRO A 135 -13.41 11.67 -11.37
N PRO A 136 -14.24 10.86 -10.71
CA PRO A 136 -13.83 10.11 -9.53
C PRO A 136 -12.87 8.98 -9.90
N LEU A 137 -11.91 8.73 -9.02
CA LEU A 137 -11.13 7.50 -9.05
C LEU A 137 -11.92 6.41 -8.35
N ALA A 138 -11.97 5.22 -8.95
CA ALA A 138 -12.68 4.06 -8.39
C ALA A 138 -11.71 2.93 -8.09
N SER A 139 -11.92 2.23 -6.97
CA SER A 139 -11.25 0.96 -6.72
C SER A 139 -11.80 -0.14 -7.64
N PRO A 140 -11.04 -1.23 -7.86
CA PRO A 140 -11.62 -2.49 -8.28
C PRO A 140 -12.76 -2.93 -7.34
N PRO A 141 -13.72 -3.75 -7.81
CA PRO A 141 -14.76 -4.29 -6.95
C PRO A 141 -14.17 -5.15 -5.83
N LEU A 142 -14.62 -4.91 -4.62
CA LEU A 142 -14.22 -5.63 -3.41
C LEU A 142 -15.32 -6.61 -3.01
N ASN A 143 -14.96 -7.79 -2.53
CA ASN A 143 -15.94 -8.78 -2.09
C ASN A 143 -16.77 -8.29 -0.89
N ALA A 144 -17.98 -8.83 -0.72
CA ALA A 144 -18.88 -8.47 0.38
C ALA A 144 -18.32 -8.71 1.80
N SER A 145 -17.22 -9.44 1.95
CA SER A 145 -16.51 -9.63 3.23
C SER A 145 -15.60 -8.46 3.63
N PHE A 146 -15.30 -7.54 2.71
CA PHE A 146 -14.40 -6.42 2.98
C PHE A 146 -15.07 -5.33 3.80
N ARG A 147 -14.45 -4.96 4.92
CA ARG A 147 -14.78 -3.73 5.69
C ARG A 147 -13.67 -2.69 5.71
N ARG A 148 -12.53 -2.99 5.10
CA ARG A 148 -11.35 -2.14 5.07
C ARG A 148 -10.63 -2.32 3.75
N ALA A 149 -10.23 -1.23 3.10
CA ALA A 149 -9.42 -1.29 1.89
C ALA A 149 -8.74 0.05 1.64
N THR A 150 -7.71 0.02 0.79
CA THR A 150 -6.93 1.20 0.42
C THR A 150 -7.31 1.65 -0.98
N LEU A 151 -7.45 2.96 -1.16
CA LEU A 151 -7.73 3.62 -2.43
C LEU A 151 -6.53 4.50 -2.82
N GLY A 152 -6.07 4.34 -4.05
CA GLY A 152 -4.97 5.12 -4.62
C GLY A 152 -4.61 4.66 -6.04
N PRO A 153 -3.68 5.36 -6.71
CA PRO A 153 -2.92 6.51 -6.20
C PRO A 153 -3.77 7.79 -6.10
N LEU A 154 -3.58 8.57 -5.04
CA LEU A 154 -4.14 9.92 -4.87
C LEU A 154 -3.04 10.97 -5.03
N ALA A 155 -3.39 12.16 -5.51
CA ALA A 155 -2.45 13.27 -5.63
C ALA A 155 -2.21 13.93 -4.25
N PRO A 156 -0.95 14.17 -3.84
CA PRO A 156 -0.65 14.89 -2.59
C PRO A 156 -1.20 16.32 -2.59
N GLY A 157 -1.45 16.89 -1.40
CA GLY A 157 -1.90 18.28 -1.25
C GLY A 157 -3.26 18.58 -1.88
N THR A 158 -4.06 17.54 -2.15
CA THR A 158 -5.36 17.63 -2.82
C THR A 158 -6.48 17.23 -1.87
N ARG A 159 -7.58 17.98 -1.91
CA ARG A 159 -8.81 17.68 -1.17
C ARG A 159 -9.66 16.67 -1.93
N TYR A 160 -10.03 15.57 -1.28
CA TYR A 160 -10.86 14.53 -1.86
C TYR A 160 -12.16 14.33 -1.06
N ARG A 161 -13.25 13.98 -1.74
CA ARG A 161 -14.42 13.34 -1.12
C ARG A 161 -14.32 11.83 -1.34
N LEU A 162 -14.01 11.09 -0.28
CA LEU A 162 -13.92 9.64 -0.30
C LEU A 162 -15.27 9.02 0.05
N CYS A 163 -15.74 8.04 -0.71
CA CYS A 163 -17.02 7.36 -0.47
C CYS A 163 -16.86 5.84 -0.56
N VAL A 164 -17.64 5.12 0.26
CA VAL A 164 -17.83 3.68 0.14
C VAL A 164 -19.21 3.43 -0.46
N VAL A 165 -19.29 2.57 -1.47
CA VAL A 165 -20.52 2.24 -2.19
C VAL A 165 -20.77 0.75 -2.04
N ALA A 166 -21.98 0.37 -1.61
CA ALA A 166 -22.43 -1.01 -1.59
C ALA A 166 -23.19 -1.33 -2.88
N GLU A 167 -22.94 -2.49 -3.50
CA GLU A 167 -23.57 -2.89 -4.75
C GLU A 167 -24.18 -4.29 -4.64
N ASN A 168 -25.34 -4.48 -5.24
CA ASN A 168 -25.99 -5.77 -5.45
C ASN A 168 -26.57 -5.88 -6.88
N ALA A 169 -27.43 -6.88 -7.12
CA ALA A 169 -28.02 -7.10 -8.44
C ALA A 169 -29.01 -6.00 -8.86
N ALA A 170 -29.63 -5.30 -7.91
CA ALA A 170 -30.57 -4.21 -8.16
C ALA A 170 -29.88 -2.85 -8.39
N GLY A 171 -28.63 -2.70 -7.93
CA GLY A 171 -27.84 -1.49 -8.21
C GLY A 171 -26.85 -1.15 -7.11
N ALA A 172 -26.48 0.14 -7.08
CA ALA A 172 -25.55 0.72 -6.12
C ALA A 172 -26.28 1.55 -5.07
N SER A 173 -25.75 1.57 -3.85
CA SER A 173 -26.24 2.43 -2.78
C SER A 173 -26.04 3.90 -3.11
N PHE A 174 -26.98 4.74 -2.67
CA PHE A 174 -26.84 6.19 -2.81
C PHE A 174 -25.60 6.72 -2.08
N GLN A 175 -24.96 7.72 -2.67
CA GLN A 175 -23.84 8.45 -2.08
C GLN A 175 -24.40 9.77 -1.56
N HIS A 176 -24.55 9.90 -0.25
CA HIS A 176 -25.09 11.12 0.33
C HIS A 176 -24.14 12.31 0.07
N ASP A 177 -24.69 13.44 -0.35
CA ASP A 177 -23.88 14.60 -0.76
C ASP A 177 -23.21 15.32 0.41
N ASP A 178 -23.76 15.18 1.62
CA ASP A 178 -23.17 15.76 2.83
C ASP A 178 -22.02 14.88 3.36
N ALA A 179 -20.83 15.05 2.77
CA ALA A 179 -19.59 14.41 3.22
C ALA A 179 -19.16 14.75 4.66
N ALA A 180 -19.90 15.64 5.33
CA ALA A 180 -19.74 16.04 6.72
C ALA A 180 -20.71 15.32 7.68
N ALA A 181 -21.71 14.58 7.17
CA ALA A 181 -22.68 13.89 8.00
C ALA A 181 -22.03 12.76 8.81
N PRO A 182 -22.12 12.77 10.16
CA PRO A 182 -21.57 11.71 10.99
C PRO A 182 -22.18 10.35 10.63
N GLY A 183 -21.31 9.38 10.30
CA GLY A 183 -21.74 8.01 9.98
C GLY A 183 -22.34 7.82 8.59
N GLY A 184 -22.23 8.82 7.69
CA GLY A 184 -22.57 8.66 6.27
C GLY A 184 -21.58 7.78 5.50
N PRO A 185 -21.84 7.52 4.20
CA PRO A 185 -20.97 6.70 3.35
C PRO A 185 -19.71 7.44 2.87
N CYS A 186 -19.66 8.76 3.04
CA CYS A 186 -18.64 9.64 2.48
C CYS A 186 -17.95 10.51 3.55
N ARG A 187 -16.69 10.88 3.29
CA ARG A 187 -15.87 11.78 4.12
C ARG A 187 -15.04 12.70 3.23
N ALA A 188 -15.07 14.00 3.51
CA ALA A 188 -14.11 14.95 2.93
C ALA A 188 -12.77 14.87 3.67
N VAL A 189 -11.67 14.76 2.93
CA VAL A 189 -10.32 14.64 3.48
C VAL A 189 -9.31 15.44 2.66
N ASP A 190 -8.22 15.84 3.30
CA ASP A 190 -7.09 16.49 2.64
C ASP A 190 -5.89 15.56 2.66
N THR A 191 -5.30 15.31 1.48
CA THR A 191 -4.06 14.53 1.39
C THR A 191 -2.88 15.41 1.81
N PRO A 192 -1.98 14.90 2.68
CA PRO A 192 -0.80 15.68 3.06
C PRO A 192 0.13 15.86 1.86
N LEU A 193 0.93 16.93 1.90
CA LEU A 193 2.02 17.13 0.95
C LEU A 193 3.04 15.98 1.11
N GLY A 194 3.50 15.40 0.00
CA GLY A 194 4.54 14.37 0.03
C GLY A 194 5.91 14.96 0.43
N PRO A 195 6.82 14.19 1.05
CA PRO A 195 8.14 14.68 1.46
C PRO A 195 9.14 14.83 0.29
N GLN A 196 8.77 14.37 -0.92
CA GLN A 196 9.62 14.35 -2.10
C GLN A 196 10.31 15.69 -2.43
N PRO A 197 9.61 16.85 -2.52
CA PRO A 197 10.27 18.13 -2.81
C PRO A 197 11.29 18.54 -1.74
N LEU A 198 11.03 18.26 -0.46
CA LEU A 198 11.96 18.55 0.64
C LEU A 198 13.23 17.70 0.55
N LEU A 199 13.11 16.42 0.18
CA LEU A 199 14.24 15.54 -0.08
C LEU A 199 15.12 16.08 -1.23
N TYR A 200 14.51 16.47 -2.35
CA TYR A 200 15.29 17.04 -3.47
C TYR A 200 15.95 18.37 -3.09
N ALA A 201 15.27 19.24 -2.35
CA ALA A 201 15.84 20.49 -1.88
C ALA A 201 17.06 20.27 -0.96
N THR A 202 16.95 19.37 0.02
CA THR A 202 18.05 19.06 0.94
C THR A 202 19.24 18.41 0.25
N LEU A 203 19.01 17.51 -0.71
CA LEU A 203 20.07 16.94 -1.56
C LEU A 203 20.74 18.02 -2.42
N GLY A 204 19.96 18.94 -2.99
CA GLY A 204 20.48 20.07 -3.76
C GLY A 204 21.38 20.99 -2.92
N VAL A 205 20.94 21.34 -1.71
CA VAL A 205 21.74 22.15 -0.77
C VAL A 205 23.01 21.42 -0.35
N ALA A 206 22.93 20.13 -0.04
CA ALA A 206 24.11 19.32 0.31
C ALA A 206 25.13 19.25 -0.83
N ALA A 207 24.67 19.08 -2.08
CA ALA A 207 25.54 19.07 -3.25
C ALA A 207 26.22 20.44 -3.47
N LEU A 208 25.50 21.55 -3.31
CA LEU A 208 26.07 22.90 -3.41
C LEU A 208 27.13 23.15 -2.34
N LEU A 209 26.85 22.82 -1.08
CA LEU A 209 27.80 22.97 0.02
C LEU A 209 29.04 22.08 -0.18
N GLY A 210 28.85 20.84 -0.64
CA GLY A 210 29.95 19.94 -1.00
C GLY A 210 30.81 20.47 -2.15
N GLY A 211 30.18 21.02 -3.19
CA GLY A 211 30.87 21.65 -4.32
C GLY A 211 31.67 22.89 -3.91
N LEU A 212 31.10 23.76 -3.07
CA LEU A 212 31.80 24.92 -2.53
C LEU A 212 32.98 24.51 -1.63
N GLY A 213 32.79 23.50 -0.77
CA GLY A 213 33.83 22.96 0.10
C GLY A 213 35.01 22.38 -0.68
N THR A 214 34.73 21.57 -1.71
CA THR A 214 35.77 21.00 -2.58
C THR A 214 36.52 22.08 -3.37
N SER A 215 35.81 23.08 -3.90
CA SER A 215 36.42 24.23 -4.58
C SER A 215 37.36 25.02 -3.66
N ALA A 216 36.95 25.29 -2.41
CA ALA A 216 37.78 25.98 -1.43
C ALA A 216 39.04 25.17 -1.06
N LEU A 217 38.92 23.86 -0.91
CA LEU A 217 40.05 22.96 -0.64
C LEU A 217 41.03 22.92 -1.81
N VAL A 218 40.54 22.82 -3.06
CA VAL A 218 41.35 22.87 -4.27
C VAL A 218 42.05 24.21 -4.40
N TRP A 219 41.35 25.33 -4.16
CA TRP A 219 41.94 26.66 -4.18
C TRP A 219 43.05 26.80 -3.13
N ARG A 220 42.82 26.33 -1.90
CA ARG A 220 43.81 26.36 -0.82
C ARG A 220 45.03 25.50 -1.18
N TRP A 221 44.82 24.30 -1.70
CA TRP A 221 45.88 23.41 -2.14
C TRP A 221 46.69 24.03 -3.29
N ALA A 222 46.03 24.58 -4.31
CA ALA A 222 46.68 25.26 -5.43
C ALA A 222 47.50 26.47 -4.97
N ARG A 223 47.02 27.22 -3.97
CA ARG A 223 47.72 28.36 -3.39
C ARG A 223 48.96 27.94 -2.58
N HIS A 224 48.86 26.87 -1.79
CA HIS A 224 50.02 26.29 -1.08
C HIS A 224 51.04 25.66 -2.01
N ARG A 225 50.61 25.13 -3.16
CA ARG A 225 51.50 24.58 -4.18
C ARG A 225 52.11 25.61 -5.11
N ARG A 226 51.76 26.90 -5.03
CA ARG A 226 52.50 27.95 -5.75
C ARG A 226 53.90 28.03 -5.13
N PRO A 227 54.98 27.58 -5.82
CA PRO A 227 56.33 27.73 -5.30
C PRO A 227 56.65 29.22 -5.25
N TRP A 228 57.19 29.69 -4.13
CA TRP A 228 57.81 31.01 -4.01
C TRP A 228 59.06 31.03 -4.90
N GLY A 229 58.90 31.23 -6.20
CA GLY A 229 59.99 30.98 -7.14
C GLY A 229 59.69 31.28 -8.60
N ARG A 230 59.21 32.50 -8.90
CA ARG A 230 59.53 33.20 -10.15
C ARG A 230 59.68 34.70 -9.89
N SER A 231 60.70 35.03 -9.09
CA SER A 231 61.42 36.30 -9.21
C SER A 231 62.79 35.99 -9.78
N ALA A 232 62.93 35.97 -11.12
CA ALA A 232 64.22 36.07 -11.81
C ALA A 232 64.00 36.19 -13.32
N ARG A 233 63.88 37.42 -13.82
CA ARG A 233 64.67 37.98 -14.95
C ARG A 233 64.11 39.35 -15.33
N THR A 234 64.36 40.31 -14.45
CA THR A 234 64.64 41.68 -14.87
C THR A 234 66.14 41.84 -14.72
N GLY A 235 66.88 41.69 -15.81
CA GLY A 235 68.26 42.16 -15.96
C GLY A 235 68.28 42.80 -17.33
N SER A 236 68.24 44.13 -17.48
CA SER A 236 69.32 45.06 -17.13
C SER A 236 70.67 44.49 -17.53
N ARG A 237 71.05 44.77 -18.77
CA ARG A 237 72.44 44.90 -19.21
C ARG A 237 72.49 46.07 -20.20
N ASP A 238 73.14 47.12 -19.74
CA ASP A 238 73.45 48.32 -20.48
C ASP A 238 74.54 48.05 -21.54
N ASN A 239 74.40 48.72 -22.67
CA ASN A 239 75.43 49.49 -23.40
C ASN A 239 76.72 48.78 -23.90
N ILE A 240 76.94 48.79 -25.23
CA ILE A 240 77.82 49.76 -25.96
C ILE A 240 78.47 49.21 -27.26
N LEU A 241 78.33 50.01 -28.34
CA LEU A 241 79.12 50.20 -29.59
C LEU A 241 79.29 48.99 -30.57
N GLU A 242 79.22 49.12 -31.90
CA GLU A 242 79.57 50.26 -32.77
C GLU A 242 78.99 50.17 -34.20
N SER A 243 78.74 51.35 -34.78
CA SER A 243 78.84 51.75 -36.20
C SER A 243 77.99 51.13 -37.32
N GLY A 244 77.26 52.02 -38.00
CA GLY A 244 76.77 51.81 -39.36
C GLY A 244 75.84 52.93 -39.83
N ALA A 245 76.42 54.06 -40.24
CA ALA A 245 75.72 55.20 -40.84
C ALA A 245 74.95 54.83 -42.12
N GLY A 246 73.82 55.50 -42.37
CA GLY A 246 73.14 55.44 -43.67
C GLY A 246 71.82 56.21 -43.70
N LEU A 247 71.80 57.28 -44.51
CA LEU A 247 70.73 58.23 -44.77
C LEU A 247 69.46 57.66 -45.46
N ALA A 248 68.43 58.53 -45.49
CA ALA A 248 67.19 58.54 -46.28
C ALA A 248 65.97 57.90 -45.57
N GLY A 249 64.81 58.55 -45.40
CA GLY A 249 64.16 59.60 -46.18
C GLY A 249 63.00 58.98 -46.98
N ALA A 250 61.81 59.62 -46.95
CA ALA A 250 60.53 59.29 -47.60
C ALA A 250 59.48 58.63 -46.66
N THR A 251 58.49 59.36 -46.13
CA THR A 251 57.18 59.77 -46.70
C THR A 251 56.16 58.63 -46.91
N ASN A 252 55.00 58.76 -46.26
CA ASN A 252 53.61 58.59 -46.77
C ASN A 252 52.68 58.22 -45.58
N SER A 253 51.76 59.07 -45.11
CA SER A 253 50.43 59.45 -45.65
C SER A 253 49.41 58.32 -45.80
N ALA A 254 48.15 58.68 -45.44
CA ALA A 254 46.84 58.01 -45.57
C ALA A 254 46.31 57.46 -44.23
N TYR A 255 45.31 58.03 -43.54
CA TYR A 255 43.99 58.60 -43.88
C TYR A 255 43.00 57.58 -44.50
N GLY A 256 41.83 57.48 -43.85
CA GLY A 256 40.70 56.55 -44.12
C GLY A 256 40.49 55.67 -42.89
N LYS A 257 39.58 55.92 -41.94
CA LYS A 257 38.14 56.22 -42.05
C LYS A 257 37.42 55.23 -42.97
N GLU A 258 36.75 54.25 -42.37
CA GLU A 258 35.37 53.93 -42.67
C GLU A 258 34.76 53.14 -41.50
N GLU A 259 33.57 53.57 -41.12
CA GLU A 259 32.69 52.99 -40.11
C GLU A 259 31.77 51.94 -40.77
N ASP A 260 31.06 51.23 -39.90
CA ASP A 260 29.76 50.57 -40.07
C ASP A 260 29.63 49.10 -40.53
N LEU A 261 28.83 48.42 -39.68
CA LEU A 261 28.10 47.15 -39.72
C LEU A 261 28.80 45.88 -39.21
#